data_AF-A0A9W7AKT1-F1
#
_entry.id   AF-A0A9W7AKT1-F1
#
_cell.length_a   1.000
_cell.length_b   1.000
_cell.length_c   1.000
_cell.angle_alpha   90.00
_cell.angle_beta   90.00
_cell.angle_gamma   90.00
#
_symmetry.space_group_name_H-M   'P 1'
#
loop_
_entity.id
_entity.type
_entity.pdbx_description
1 polymer ?
#
loop_
_entity_poly.entity_id
_entity_poly.type
_entity_poly.pdbx_seq_one_letter_code
_entity_poly.pdbx_strand_id
1 'polypeptide(L)'
;MYTQDTHVKLKKNEILEKELQFYNAALNTISTSSAVLAGFAFSGLAMSLEYQESEDRKTYRTLFTISSTICVALNLICLCAATFASLFSVRLALRGSGDSVEKSVKCVRGEYKFVLFLFCLGIFAFFMSISFMGFYKYHDTEAYSMMVIGVLGIVVVGFLMRRASNKFYLSKSQRYLSNKEMRQASLHQGGERQSANQQQLPPEEGVPYTRMNHAATLTESQRRRSVQNGGRSSSLFGNIANSIMGTSERGVNGGGGGAKKEVVVREGGETDV
;
A
#
# COMPACT_ATOMS: atom_id res chain seq x y z
N MET A 1 -3.62 -12.81 44.89
CA MET A 1 -3.55 -13.57 43.62
C MET A 1 -4.05 -12.80 42.39
N TYR A 2 -4.79 -11.69 42.54
CA TYR A 2 -5.35 -10.90 41.40
C TYR A 2 -4.33 -10.12 40.54
N THR A 3 -3.10 -9.93 41.00
CA THR A 3 -2.10 -9.06 40.34
C THR A 3 -1.34 -9.73 39.19
N GLN A 4 -1.29 -11.06 39.15
CA GLN A 4 -0.54 -11.78 38.10
C GLN A 4 -1.30 -11.79 36.77
N ASP A 5 -2.63 -11.95 36.81
CA ASP A 5 -3.49 -12.00 35.62
C ASP A 5 -3.57 -10.65 34.89
N THR A 6 -3.55 -9.54 35.64
CA THR A 6 -3.57 -8.20 35.06
C THR A 6 -2.28 -7.93 34.27
N HIS A 7 -1.13 -8.35 34.79
CA HIS A 7 0.16 -8.16 34.13
C HIS A 7 0.27 -8.94 32.81
N VAL A 8 -0.27 -10.17 32.75
CA VAL A 8 -0.32 -10.96 31.50
C VAL A 8 -1.24 -10.31 30.47
N LYS A 9 -2.43 -9.85 30.88
CA LYS A 9 -3.37 -9.15 29.99
C LYS A 9 -2.79 -7.86 29.41
N LEU A 10 -2.08 -7.08 30.24
CA LEU A 10 -1.41 -5.85 29.81
C LEU A 10 -0.33 -6.14 28.76
N LYS A 11 0.54 -7.14 29.00
CA LYS A 11 1.55 -7.55 28.03
C LYS A 11 0.95 -8.02 26.71
N LYS A 12 -0.15 -8.78 26.74
CA LYS A 12 -0.86 -9.22 25.53
C LYS A 12 -1.36 -8.02 24.73
N ASN A 13 -1.98 -7.04 25.40
CA ASN A 13 -2.48 -5.84 24.74
C ASN A 13 -1.36 -5.00 24.12
N GLU A 14 -0.22 -4.86 24.81
CA GLU A 14 0.94 -4.15 24.29
C GLU A 14 1.49 -4.80 23.00
N ILE A 15 1.52 -6.14 22.95
CA ILE A 15 1.95 -6.87 21.75
C ILE A 15 0.97 -6.64 20.59
N LEU A 16 -0.34 -6.72 20.86
CA LEU A 16 -1.36 -6.50 19.83
C LEU A 16 -1.34 -5.06 19.30
N GLU A 17 -1.05 -4.08 20.15
CA GLU A 17 -0.90 -2.69 19.74
C GLU A 17 0.30 -2.51 18.80
N LYS A 18 1.46 -3.10 19.15
CA LYS A 18 2.65 -3.08 18.28
C LYS A 18 2.38 -3.76 16.93
N GLU A 19 1.66 -4.88 16.93
CA GLU A 19 1.28 -5.57 15.70
C GLU A 19 0.33 -4.71 14.84
N LEU A 20 -0.64 -4.02 15.45
CA LEU A 20 -1.54 -3.13 14.73
C LEU A 20 -0.78 -1.93 14.11
N GLN A 21 0.15 -1.34 14.86
CA GLN A 21 1.01 -0.26 14.37
C GLN A 21 1.86 -0.73 13.17
N PHE A 22 2.40 -1.95 13.22
CA PHE A 22 3.15 -2.55 12.12
C PHE A 22 2.31 -2.66 10.83
N TYR A 23 1.10 -3.22 10.89
CA TYR A 23 0.26 -3.33 9.70
C TYR A 23 -0.15 -1.97 9.14
N ASN A 24 -0.44 -0.99 10.01
CA ASN A 24 -0.76 0.36 9.55
C ASN A 24 0.41 1.02 8.81
N ALA A 25 1.64 0.88 9.33
CA ALA A 25 2.83 1.37 8.64
C ALA A 25 3.02 0.69 7.29
N ALA A 26 2.79 -0.63 7.22
CA ALA A 26 2.89 -1.39 5.98
C ALA A 26 1.81 -0.99 4.95
N LEU A 27 0.55 -0.84 5.37
CA LEU A 27 -0.56 -0.40 4.51
C LEU A 27 -0.30 1.00 3.96
N ASN A 28 0.19 1.94 4.77
CA ASN A 28 0.55 3.27 4.30
C ASN A 28 1.69 3.22 3.26
N THR A 29 2.69 2.36 3.46
CA THR A 29 3.79 2.19 2.50
C THR A 29 3.30 1.63 1.16
N ILE A 30 2.41 0.62 1.20
CA ILE A 30 1.80 0.03 0.00
C ILE A 30 0.93 1.07 -0.71
N SER A 31 0.12 1.82 0.05
CA SER A 31 -0.72 2.91 -0.44
C SER A 31 0.10 3.92 -1.25
N THR A 32 1.18 4.47 -0.67
CA THR A 32 2.06 5.41 -1.38
C THR A 32 2.70 4.80 -2.63
N SER A 33 3.21 3.57 -2.54
CA SER A 33 3.83 2.89 -3.68
C SER A 33 2.85 2.66 -4.82
N SER A 34 1.60 2.32 -4.48
CA SER A 34 0.49 2.13 -5.42
C SER A 34 0.12 3.44 -6.14
N ALA A 35 0.04 4.56 -5.41
CA ALA A 35 -0.17 5.87 -6.03
C ALA A 35 0.92 6.24 -7.04
N VAL A 36 2.19 6.00 -6.70
CA VAL A 36 3.32 6.27 -7.60
C VAL A 36 3.23 5.41 -8.86
N LEU A 37 2.94 4.12 -8.71
CA LEU A 37 2.81 3.20 -9.84
C LEU A 37 1.64 3.58 -10.75
N ALA A 38 0.50 3.97 -10.17
CA ALA A 38 -0.64 4.51 -10.91
C ALA A 38 -0.26 5.78 -11.69
N GLY A 39 0.50 6.69 -11.07
CA GLY A 39 0.99 7.90 -11.70
C GLY A 39 1.86 7.60 -12.93
N PHE A 40 2.82 6.68 -12.80
CA PHE A 40 3.66 6.28 -13.94
C PHE A 40 2.86 5.65 -15.08
N ALA A 41 1.90 4.78 -14.77
CA ALA A 41 1.03 4.18 -15.79
C ALA A 41 0.14 5.24 -16.47
N PHE A 42 -0.38 6.21 -15.73
CA PHE A 42 -1.17 7.32 -16.28
C PHE A 42 -0.32 8.25 -17.18
N SER A 43 0.90 8.59 -16.78
CA SER A 43 1.82 9.36 -17.62
C SER A 43 2.15 8.64 -18.94
N GLY A 44 2.30 7.31 -18.90
CA GLY A 44 2.45 6.50 -20.12
C GLY A 44 1.24 6.58 -21.05
N LEU A 45 0.02 6.56 -20.50
CA LEU A 45 -1.21 6.74 -21.27
C LEU A 45 -1.27 8.12 -21.94
N ALA A 46 -0.95 9.18 -21.22
CA ALA A 46 -0.95 10.54 -21.76
C ALA A 46 -0.01 10.67 -22.98
N MET A 47 1.19 10.09 -22.90
CA MET A 47 2.16 10.10 -24.01
C MET A 47 1.67 9.34 -25.25
N SER A 48 0.78 8.35 -25.10
CA SER A 48 0.27 7.54 -26.23
C SER A 48 -0.83 8.23 -27.06
N LEU A 49 -1.35 9.37 -26.61
CA LEU A 49 -2.38 10.11 -27.33
C LEU A 49 -1.82 11.02 -28.43
N GLU A 50 -0.55 11.40 -28.35
CA GLU A 50 0.08 12.39 -29.24
C GLU A 50 0.64 11.80 -30.55
N TYR A 51 0.74 10.47 -30.64
CA TYR A 51 1.40 9.81 -31.77
C TYR A 51 0.40 9.36 -32.85
N GLN A 52 0.54 9.88 -34.07
CA GLN A 52 -0.31 9.59 -35.23
C GLN A 52 0.26 8.39 -36.02
N GLU A 53 -0.52 7.30 -36.14
CA GLU A 53 0.03 5.99 -36.53
C GLU A 53 -0.55 5.32 -37.78
N SER A 54 0.29 4.44 -38.34
CA SER A 54 -0.01 3.41 -39.34
C SER A 54 -0.98 2.33 -38.83
N GLU A 55 -1.86 1.84 -39.71
CA GLU A 55 -2.92 0.84 -39.41
C GLU A 55 -2.43 -0.40 -38.66
N ASP A 56 -1.22 -0.91 -38.97
CA ASP A 56 -0.72 -2.18 -38.46
C ASP A 56 -0.44 -2.19 -36.94
N ARG A 57 -0.27 -1.01 -36.32
CA ARG A 57 0.09 -0.89 -34.89
C ARG A 57 -1.10 -0.63 -33.96
N LYS A 58 -2.30 -0.46 -34.53
CA LYS A 58 -3.54 -0.18 -33.77
C LYS A 58 -3.82 -1.23 -32.69
N THR A 59 -3.58 -2.50 -32.99
CA THR A 59 -3.80 -3.61 -32.05
C THR A 59 -2.95 -3.45 -30.78
N TYR A 60 -1.66 -3.15 -30.92
CA TYR A 60 -0.75 -2.98 -29.78
C TYR A 60 -1.10 -1.74 -28.96
N ARG A 61 -1.53 -0.65 -29.62
CA ARG A 61 -2.03 0.54 -28.94
C ARG A 61 -3.23 0.21 -28.07
N THR A 62 -4.21 -0.51 -28.60
CA THR A 62 -5.40 -0.90 -27.82
C THR A 62 -5.04 -1.79 -26.63
N LEU A 63 -4.15 -2.77 -26.82
CA LEU A 63 -3.66 -3.63 -25.74
C LEU A 63 -2.89 -2.85 -24.66
N PHE A 64 -2.03 -1.91 -25.08
CA PHE A 64 -1.33 -1.00 -24.19
C PHE A 64 -2.30 -0.13 -23.39
N THR A 65 -3.30 0.47 -24.04
CA THR A 65 -4.28 1.34 -23.38
C THR A 65 -5.12 0.55 -22.38
N ILE A 66 -5.60 -0.64 -22.73
CA ILE A 66 -6.40 -1.50 -21.84
C ILE A 66 -5.56 -1.93 -20.64
N SER A 67 -4.36 -2.46 -20.86
CA SER A 67 -3.49 -2.94 -19.77
C SER A 67 -3.06 -1.81 -18.84
N SER A 68 -2.72 -0.64 -19.37
CA SER A 68 -2.39 0.55 -18.57
C SER A 68 -3.59 1.05 -17.76
N THR A 69 -4.78 1.06 -18.34
CA THR A 69 -6.01 1.45 -17.63
C THR A 69 -6.32 0.48 -16.49
N ILE A 70 -6.18 -0.83 -16.74
CA ILE A 70 -6.31 -1.86 -15.69
C ILE A 70 -5.26 -1.64 -14.59
N CYS A 71 -4.00 -1.36 -14.96
CA CYS A 71 -2.94 -1.05 -14.00
C CYS A 71 -3.30 0.14 -13.11
N VAL A 72 -3.71 1.27 -13.70
CA VAL A 72 -4.12 2.48 -12.97
C VAL A 72 -5.30 2.15 -12.04
N ALA A 73 -6.34 1.48 -12.55
CA ALA A 73 -7.53 1.12 -11.77
C ALA A 73 -7.20 0.21 -10.58
N LEU A 74 -6.42 -0.86 -10.79
CA LEU A 74 -6.02 -1.78 -9.71
C LEU A 74 -5.21 -1.07 -8.63
N ASN A 75 -4.28 -0.19 -9.02
CA ASN A 75 -3.46 0.55 -8.06
C ASN A 75 -4.29 1.61 -7.30
N LEU A 76 -5.28 2.25 -7.93
CA LEU A 76 -6.22 3.14 -7.25
C LEU A 76 -7.12 2.38 -6.27
N ILE A 77 -7.63 1.21 -6.66
CA ILE A 77 -8.41 0.34 -5.76
C ILE A 77 -7.55 -0.11 -4.58
N CYS A 78 -6.31 -0.51 -4.82
CA CYS A 78 -5.34 -0.87 -3.77
C CYS A 78 -5.07 0.31 -2.82
N LEU A 79 -4.87 1.52 -3.35
CA LEU A 79 -4.70 2.75 -2.57
C LEU A 79 -5.88 3.00 -1.64
N CYS A 80 -7.11 2.95 -2.18
CA CYS A 80 -8.34 3.15 -1.42
C CYS A 80 -8.52 2.07 -0.35
N ALA A 81 -8.34 0.79 -0.71
CA ALA A 81 -8.45 -0.33 0.21
C ALA A 81 -7.45 -0.24 1.36
N ALA A 82 -6.19 0.09 1.06
CA ALA A 82 -5.15 0.29 2.07
C ALA A 82 -5.48 1.44 3.04
N THR A 83 -5.99 2.55 2.50
CA THR A 83 -6.36 3.73 3.28
C THR A 83 -7.59 3.47 4.16
N PHE A 84 -8.61 2.79 3.64
CA PHE A 84 -9.76 2.41 4.45
C PHE A 84 -9.41 1.37 5.52
N ALA A 85 -8.59 0.38 5.19
CA ALA A 85 -8.11 -0.60 6.17
C ALA A 85 -7.34 0.07 7.31
N SER A 86 -6.48 1.07 7.01
CA SER A 86 -5.76 1.79 8.05
C SER A 86 -6.67 2.66 8.92
N LEU A 87 -7.64 3.35 8.32
CA LEU A 87 -8.64 4.15 9.07
C LEU A 87 -9.54 3.29 9.97
N PHE A 88 -10.04 2.16 9.47
CA PHE A 88 -10.93 1.28 10.25
C PHE A 88 -10.19 0.54 11.36
N SER A 89 -8.89 0.24 11.18
CA SER A 89 -8.06 -0.42 12.20
C SER A 89 -8.03 0.35 13.53
N VAL A 90 -7.89 1.68 13.44
CA VAL A 90 -7.80 2.58 14.60
C VAL A 90 -9.18 2.75 15.24
N ARG A 91 -10.24 2.87 14.42
CA ARG A 91 -11.62 2.99 14.93
C ARG A 91 -12.06 1.78 15.75
N LEU A 92 -11.66 0.57 15.37
CA LEU A 92 -11.96 -0.65 16.11
C LEU A 92 -11.16 -0.77 17.40
N ALA A 93 -9.91 -0.28 17.41
CA ALA A 93 -9.08 -0.26 18.61
C ALA A 93 -9.65 0.68 19.69
N LEU A 94 -10.17 1.85 19.29
CA LEU A 94 -10.70 2.85 20.21
C LEU A 94 -12.07 2.49 20.84
N ARG A 95 -12.82 1.53 20.25
CA ARG A 95 -14.20 1.21 20.71
C ARG A 95 -14.26 0.30 21.95
N GLY A 96 -13.11 -0.14 22.48
CA GLY A 96 -12.92 -0.30 23.93
C GLY A 96 -13.47 -1.53 24.65
N SER A 97 -13.99 -2.59 24.00
CA SER A 97 -14.18 -3.87 24.70
C SER A 97 -12.85 -4.63 24.78
N GLY A 98 -12.58 -5.35 25.88
CA GLY A 98 -11.27 -6.00 26.13
C GLY A 98 -10.78 -6.91 25.00
N ASP A 99 -11.70 -7.51 24.24
CA ASP A 99 -11.39 -8.38 23.09
C ASP A 99 -11.43 -7.64 21.73
N SER A 100 -11.79 -6.36 21.71
CA SER A 100 -11.89 -5.54 20.48
C SER A 100 -10.55 -5.39 19.77
N VAL A 101 -9.45 -5.28 20.52
CA VAL A 101 -8.10 -5.12 19.95
C VAL A 101 -7.69 -6.38 19.19
N GLU A 102 -7.91 -7.56 19.76
CA GLU A 102 -7.60 -8.82 19.09
C GLU A 102 -8.43 -9.01 17.81
N LYS A 103 -9.71 -8.64 17.85
CA LYS A 103 -10.58 -8.68 16.67
C LYS A 103 -10.11 -7.69 15.59
N SER A 104 -9.69 -6.49 15.98
CA SER A 104 -9.13 -5.49 15.05
C SER A 104 -7.89 -6.04 14.35
N VAL A 105 -6.93 -6.59 15.09
CA VAL A 105 -5.70 -7.15 14.52
C VAL A 105 -5.99 -8.30 13.54
N LYS A 106 -6.94 -9.19 13.87
CA LYS A 106 -7.35 -10.28 12.95
C LYS A 106 -7.95 -9.75 11.66
N CYS A 107 -8.82 -8.73 11.75
CA CYS A 107 -9.45 -8.09 10.61
C CYS A 107 -8.39 -7.43 9.69
N VAL A 108 -7.50 -6.61 10.27
CA VAL A 108 -6.44 -5.91 9.54
C VAL A 108 -5.47 -6.88 8.86
N ARG A 109 -5.15 -8.00 9.50
CA ARG A 109 -4.31 -9.04 8.90
C ARG A 109 -4.96 -9.69 7.67
N GLY A 110 -6.28 -9.84 7.68
CA GLY A 110 -7.05 -10.33 6.53
C GLY A 110 -6.99 -9.35 5.37
N GLU A 111 -7.34 -8.09 5.64
CA GLU A 111 -7.34 -7.00 4.66
C GLU A 111 -5.93 -6.74 4.08
N TYR A 112 -4.89 -6.81 4.90
CA TYR A 112 -3.52 -6.64 4.46
C TYR A 112 -3.13 -7.62 3.34
N LYS A 113 -3.57 -8.88 3.42
CA LYS A 113 -3.29 -9.87 2.36
C LYS A 113 -4.03 -9.54 1.06
N PHE A 114 -5.26 -9.05 1.18
CA PHE A 114 -6.07 -8.66 0.03
C PHE A 114 -5.46 -7.43 -0.67
N VAL A 115 -5.07 -6.41 0.10
CA VAL A 115 -4.36 -5.22 -0.40
C VAL A 115 -3.05 -5.60 -1.07
N LEU A 116 -2.25 -6.47 -0.44
CA LEU A 116 -0.99 -6.95 -1.02
C LEU A 116 -1.23 -7.70 -2.35
N PHE A 117 -2.27 -8.52 -2.42
CA PHE A 117 -2.65 -9.22 -3.65
C PHE A 117 -3.02 -8.26 -4.78
N LEU A 118 -3.85 -7.24 -4.50
CA LEU A 118 -4.20 -6.19 -5.46
C LEU A 118 -2.97 -5.42 -5.94
N PHE A 119 -2.06 -5.07 -5.02
CA PHE A 119 -0.80 -4.40 -5.37
C PHE A 119 0.06 -5.25 -6.31
N CYS A 120 0.23 -6.54 -6.01
CA CYS A 120 0.98 -7.45 -6.88
C CYS A 120 0.32 -7.61 -8.26
N LEU A 121 -1.01 -7.65 -8.33
CA LEU A 121 -1.75 -7.69 -9.60
C LEU A 121 -1.55 -6.39 -10.40
N GLY A 122 -1.52 -5.24 -9.71
CA GLY A 122 -1.18 -3.94 -10.30
C GLY A 122 0.23 -3.90 -10.89
N ILE A 123 1.23 -4.45 -10.17
CA ILE A 123 2.62 -4.58 -10.67
C ILE A 123 2.67 -5.47 -11.92
N PHE A 124 1.94 -6.59 -11.92
CA PHE A 124 1.87 -7.48 -13.09
C PHE A 124 1.27 -6.76 -14.30
N ALA A 125 0.15 -6.06 -14.11
CA ALA A 125 -0.48 -5.25 -15.16
C ALA A 125 0.46 -4.15 -15.68
N PHE A 126 1.26 -3.54 -14.80
CA PHE A 126 2.27 -2.54 -15.18
C PHE A 126 3.36 -3.11 -16.11
N PHE A 127 3.94 -4.28 -15.78
CA PHE A 127 4.93 -4.91 -16.65
C PHE A 127 4.37 -5.35 -18.00
N MET A 128 3.11 -5.81 -18.03
CA MET A 128 2.40 -6.11 -19.28
C MET A 128 2.21 -4.85 -20.13
N SER A 129 1.82 -3.74 -19.50
CA SER A 129 1.71 -2.43 -20.16
C SER A 129 3.04 -1.98 -20.76
N ILE A 130 4.15 -2.04 -20.02
CA ILE A 130 5.49 -1.70 -20.54
C ILE A 130 5.85 -2.57 -21.74
N SER A 131 5.55 -3.87 -21.68
CA SER A 131 5.85 -4.79 -22.77
C SER A 131 5.10 -4.40 -24.06
N PHE A 132 3.80 -4.08 -23.95
CA PHE A 132 3.02 -3.62 -25.10
C PHE A 132 3.43 -2.23 -25.60
N MET A 133 3.84 -1.33 -24.71
CA MET A 133 4.40 -0.03 -25.08
C MET A 133 5.65 -0.17 -25.94
N GLY A 134 6.48 -1.18 -25.66
CA GLY A 134 7.67 -1.53 -26.46
C GLY A 134 7.33 -1.80 -27.92
N PHE A 135 6.38 -2.70 -28.16
CA PHE A 135 5.92 -3.08 -29.51
C PHE A 135 5.18 -1.95 -30.24
N TYR A 136 4.50 -1.10 -29.47
CA TYR A 136 3.83 0.07 -30.01
C TYR A 136 4.85 1.10 -30.55
N LYS A 137 5.82 1.52 -29.71
CA LYS A 137 6.67 2.69 -30.00
C LYS A 137 7.97 2.38 -30.74
N TYR A 138 8.56 1.22 -30.55
CA TYR A 138 9.92 0.92 -31.02
C TYR A 138 9.94 -0.05 -32.21
N HIS A 139 11.11 -0.22 -32.82
CA HIS A 139 11.34 -1.27 -33.81
C HIS A 139 11.46 -2.65 -33.16
N ASP A 140 11.24 -3.71 -33.93
CA ASP A 140 11.11 -5.09 -33.44
C ASP A 140 12.24 -5.50 -32.49
N THR A 141 13.50 -5.19 -32.82
CA THR A 141 14.67 -5.55 -32.00
C THR A 141 14.61 -4.93 -30.60
N GLU A 142 14.24 -3.65 -30.49
CA GLU A 142 14.13 -2.95 -29.22
C GLU A 142 12.89 -3.41 -28.43
N ALA A 143 11.79 -3.70 -29.13
CA ALA A 143 10.57 -4.21 -28.52
C ALA A 143 10.80 -5.57 -27.83
N TYR A 144 11.53 -6.50 -28.47
CA TYR A 144 11.88 -7.78 -27.85
C TYR A 144 12.71 -7.59 -26.58
N SER A 145 13.63 -6.63 -26.55
CA SER A 145 14.42 -6.33 -25.33
C SER A 145 13.53 -5.89 -24.16
N MET A 146 12.54 -5.02 -24.42
CA MET A 146 11.58 -4.55 -23.42
C MET A 146 10.67 -5.68 -22.92
N MET A 147 10.25 -6.58 -23.81
CA MET A 147 9.47 -7.77 -23.46
C MET A 147 10.27 -8.70 -22.54
N VAL A 148 11.54 -8.98 -22.87
CA VAL A 148 12.41 -9.82 -22.03
C VAL A 148 12.61 -9.22 -20.64
N ILE A 149 12.86 -7.90 -20.56
CA ILE A 149 12.98 -7.19 -19.28
C ILE A 149 11.66 -7.25 -18.50
N GLY A 150 10.52 -7.06 -19.16
CA GLY A 150 9.19 -7.15 -18.56
C GLY A 150 8.90 -8.54 -17.97
N VAL A 151 9.17 -9.60 -18.74
CA VAL A 151 9.01 -11.00 -18.30
C VAL A 151 9.97 -11.32 -17.15
N LEU A 152 11.23 -10.89 -17.23
CA LEU A 152 12.19 -11.08 -16.15
C LEU A 152 11.73 -10.36 -14.87
N GLY A 153 11.21 -9.14 -15.00
CA GLY A 153 10.61 -8.39 -13.89
C GLY A 153 9.48 -9.17 -13.21
N ILE A 154 8.55 -9.73 -14.00
CA ILE A 154 7.46 -10.56 -13.50
C ILE A 154 7.99 -11.81 -12.76
N VAL A 155 8.96 -12.51 -13.35
CA VAL A 155 9.57 -13.71 -12.74
C VAL A 155 10.25 -13.36 -11.42
N VAL A 156 11.00 -12.27 -11.36
CA VAL A 156 11.67 -11.80 -10.14
C VAL A 156 10.66 -11.43 -9.07
N VAL A 157 9.61 -10.68 -9.40
CA VAL A 157 8.54 -10.32 -8.46
C VAL A 157 7.83 -11.57 -7.94
N GLY A 158 7.47 -12.51 -8.82
CA GLY A 158 6.86 -13.78 -8.44
C GLY A 158 7.76 -14.63 -7.55
N PHE A 159 9.06 -14.68 -7.85
CA PHE A 159 10.05 -15.36 -7.01
C PHE A 159 10.19 -14.70 -5.64
N LEU A 160 10.28 -13.37 -5.56
CA LEU A 160 10.35 -12.63 -4.30
C LEU A 160 9.07 -12.83 -3.48
N MET A 161 7.89 -12.83 -4.11
CA MET A 161 6.62 -13.06 -3.46
C MET A 161 6.50 -14.49 -2.92
N ARG A 162 6.93 -15.49 -3.70
CA ARG A 162 6.97 -16.90 -3.27
C ARG A 162 7.97 -17.10 -2.14
N ARG A 163 9.16 -16.49 -2.25
CA ARG A 163 10.19 -16.51 -1.20
C ARG A 163 9.69 -15.86 0.09
N ALA A 164 9.04 -14.70 0.00
CA ALA A 164 8.44 -14.03 1.15
C ALA A 164 7.34 -14.89 1.77
N SER A 165 6.43 -15.43 0.96
CA SER A 165 5.37 -16.32 1.43
C SER A 165 5.95 -17.54 2.16
N ASN A 166 6.93 -18.22 1.59
CA ASN A 166 7.53 -19.40 2.23
C ASN A 166 8.24 -19.08 3.55
N LYS A 167 8.86 -17.90 3.68
CA LYS A 167 9.55 -17.50 4.92
C LYS A 167 8.60 -16.96 6.00
N PHE A 168 7.58 -16.22 5.62
CA PHE A 168 6.67 -15.53 6.55
C PHE A 168 5.43 -16.34 6.92
N TYR A 169 5.12 -17.41 6.19
CA TYR A 169 4.27 -18.47 6.73
C TYR A 169 5.07 -19.22 7.79
N LEU A 170 5.11 -18.65 9.01
CA LEU A 170 5.43 -19.38 10.25
C LEU A 170 4.83 -20.78 10.11
N SER A 171 5.72 -21.78 10.06
CA SER A 171 5.37 -23.18 9.81
C SER A 171 4.13 -23.50 10.63
N LYS A 172 3.05 -23.98 9.98
CA LYS A 172 1.78 -24.28 10.66
C LYS A 172 2.05 -25.10 11.94
N SER A 173 3.09 -25.93 11.93
CA SER A 173 3.67 -26.64 13.08
C SER A 173 3.85 -25.77 14.34
N GLN A 174 4.41 -24.57 14.23
CA GLN A 174 4.65 -23.70 15.39
C GLN A 174 3.36 -23.11 15.96
N ARG A 175 2.33 -22.90 15.12
CA ARG A 175 0.98 -22.57 15.60
C ARG A 175 0.31 -23.75 16.28
N TYR A 176 0.53 -24.97 15.77
CA TYR A 176 0.01 -26.19 16.42
C TYR A 176 0.67 -26.42 17.79
N LEU A 177 1.99 -26.20 17.91
CA LEU A 177 2.70 -26.31 19.19
C LEU A 177 2.18 -25.30 20.21
N SER A 178 2.04 -24.03 19.83
CA SER A 178 1.49 -23.00 20.74
C SER A 178 0.05 -23.28 21.17
N ASN A 179 -0.81 -23.76 20.25
CA ASN A 179 -2.18 -24.16 20.62
C ASN A 179 -2.21 -25.41 21.51
N LYS A 180 -1.30 -26.37 21.32
CA LYS A 180 -1.22 -27.58 22.13
C LYS A 180 -0.77 -27.25 23.56
N GLU A 181 0.25 -26.40 23.71
CA GLU A 181 0.72 -25.90 25.01
C GLU A 181 -0.38 -25.11 25.75
N MET A 182 -1.10 -24.22 25.06
CA MET A 182 -2.23 -23.51 25.66
C MET A 182 -3.36 -24.45 26.11
N ARG A 183 -3.66 -25.51 25.34
CA ARG A 183 -4.64 -26.53 25.74
C ARG A 183 -4.18 -27.33 26.95
N GLN A 184 -2.91 -27.69 27.02
CA GLN A 184 -2.35 -28.40 28.17
C GLN A 184 -2.35 -27.52 29.43
N ALA A 185 -2.00 -26.22 29.31
CA ALA A 185 -2.04 -25.29 30.42
C ALA A 185 -3.46 -25.08 30.98
N SER A 186 -4.47 -24.99 30.10
CA SER A 186 -5.88 -24.83 30.53
C SER A 186 -6.45 -26.10 31.17
N LEU A 187 -6.01 -27.29 30.76
CA LEU A 187 -6.38 -28.55 31.41
C LEU A 187 -5.81 -28.65 32.84
N HIS A 188 -4.55 -28.26 33.05
CA HIS A 188 -3.97 -28.26 34.40
C HIS A 188 -4.65 -27.26 35.34
N GLN A 189 -5.08 -26.10 34.83
CA GLN A 189 -5.70 -25.05 35.66
C GLN A 189 -7.19 -25.32 35.99
N GLY A 190 -7.88 -26.15 35.18
CA GLY A 190 -9.27 -26.53 35.43
C GLY A 190 -9.44 -27.57 36.55
N GLY A 191 -8.43 -28.44 36.76
CA GLY A 191 -8.50 -29.51 37.75
C GLY A 191 -8.47 -29.04 39.21
N GLU A 192 -7.73 -27.98 39.53
CA GLU A 192 -7.59 -27.50 40.92
C GLU A 192 -8.78 -26.64 41.39
N ARG A 193 -9.54 -26.03 40.48
CA ARG A 193 -10.68 -25.17 40.85
C ARG A 193 -11.96 -25.93 41.17
N GLN A 194 -12.12 -27.18 40.72
CA GLN A 194 -13.32 -27.96 41.02
C GLN A 194 -13.35 -28.53 42.44
N SER A 195 -12.21 -28.62 43.14
CA SER A 195 -12.17 -29.16 44.51
C SER A 195 -12.36 -28.10 45.61
N ALA A 196 -12.37 -26.80 45.29
CA ALA A 196 -12.40 -25.73 46.29
C ALA A 196 -13.72 -24.92 46.35
N ASN A 197 -14.71 -25.21 45.50
CA ASN A 197 -15.93 -24.39 45.41
C ASN A 197 -17.25 -25.14 45.68
N GLN A 198 -17.18 -26.25 46.43
CA GLN A 198 -18.35 -26.91 47.01
C GLN A 198 -18.53 -26.45 48.46
N GLN A 199 -18.64 -25.14 48.70
CA GLN A 199 -19.02 -24.61 50.01
C GLN A 199 -19.95 -23.40 49.85
N GLN A 200 -21.24 -23.72 49.84
CA GLN A 200 -22.39 -22.99 50.41
C GLN A 200 -22.51 -21.49 50.10
N LEU A 201 -23.35 -21.16 49.12
CA LEU A 201 -23.85 -19.80 48.88
C LEU A 201 -24.89 -19.39 49.95
N PRO A 202 -24.74 -18.23 50.62
CA PRO A 202 -25.84 -17.56 51.32
C PRO A 202 -26.76 -16.81 50.34
N PRO A 203 -28.04 -16.55 50.72
CA PRO A 203 -29.05 -15.94 49.86
C PRO A 203 -28.75 -14.46 49.54
N GLU A 204 -29.06 -14.08 48.30
CA GLU A 204 -28.96 -12.72 47.73
C GLU A 204 -29.88 -11.72 48.45
N GLU A 205 -29.30 -10.61 48.90
CA GLU A 205 -30.02 -9.35 49.13
C GLU A 205 -29.50 -8.30 48.12
N GLY A 206 -30.44 -7.70 47.38
CA GLY A 206 -30.18 -6.82 46.25
C GLY A 206 -29.58 -5.47 46.65
N VAL A 207 -28.60 -5.01 45.88
CA VAL A 207 -28.03 -3.66 45.99
C VAL A 207 -27.94 -3.01 44.60
N PRO A 208 -28.25 -1.70 44.44
CA PRO A 208 -28.42 -1.06 43.15
C PRO A 208 -27.06 -0.76 42.48
N TYR A 209 -27.00 -0.94 41.16
CA TYR A 209 -25.84 -0.59 40.34
C TYR A 209 -25.73 0.92 40.14
N THR A 210 -24.82 1.57 40.87
CA THR A 210 -24.35 2.92 40.55
C THR A 210 -23.29 2.84 39.44
N ARG A 211 -23.70 3.25 38.25
CA ARG A 211 -22.90 3.34 37.03
C ARG A 211 -21.89 4.50 37.16
N MET A 212 -20.64 4.23 37.54
CA MET A 212 -19.57 5.22 37.47
C MET A 212 -18.94 5.28 36.07
N ASN A 213 -19.14 6.41 35.42
CA ASN A 213 -18.42 6.81 34.20
C ASN A 213 -16.98 7.21 34.55
N HIS A 214 -16.04 6.28 34.47
CA HIS A 214 -14.62 6.63 34.38
C HIS A 214 -14.28 6.96 32.92
N ALA A 215 -14.48 8.24 32.57
CA ALA A 215 -13.90 8.82 31.39
C ALA A 215 -12.37 8.78 31.52
N ALA A 216 -11.75 8.05 30.59
CA ALA A 216 -10.31 7.85 30.53
C ALA A 216 -9.59 9.15 30.17
N THR A 217 -8.80 9.65 31.12
CA THR A 217 -7.64 10.51 30.91
C THR A 217 -6.51 9.69 30.28
N LEU A 218 -6.65 9.35 28.99
CA LEU A 218 -5.57 8.76 28.18
C LEU A 218 -4.66 9.88 27.65
N THR A 219 -3.63 10.16 28.45
CA THR A 219 -2.24 10.43 28.04
C THR A 219 -2.01 11.08 26.67
N GLU A 220 -1.97 12.41 26.69
CA GLU A 220 -1.54 13.32 25.61
C GLU A 220 -0.12 13.03 25.08
N SER A 221 0.68 12.29 25.85
CA SER A 221 2.06 11.90 25.52
C SER A 221 2.16 10.79 24.46
N GLN A 222 1.15 9.94 24.26
CA GLN A 222 1.13 8.98 23.14
C GLN A 222 0.70 9.63 21.81
N ARG A 223 -0.13 10.68 21.86
CA ARG A 223 -0.57 11.42 20.65
C ARG A 223 0.57 12.19 19.97
N ARG A 224 1.57 12.68 20.72
CA ARG A 224 2.69 13.44 20.13
C ARG A 224 3.71 12.56 19.38
N ARG A 225 3.84 11.27 19.71
CA ARG A 225 4.83 10.38 19.05
C ARG A 225 4.36 9.82 17.71
N SER A 226 3.05 9.63 17.50
CA SER A 226 2.52 9.17 16.20
C SER A 226 2.56 10.25 15.12
N VAL A 227 2.53 11.54 15.49
CA VAL A 227 2.60 12.66 14.54
C VAL A 227 4.04 12.91 14.06
N GLN A 228 5.05 12.73 14.92
CA GLN A 228 6.43 13.10 14.58
C GLN A 228 7.16 12.07 13.69
N ASN A 229 6.75 10.80 13.70
CA ASN A 229 7.39 9.76 12.88
C ASN A 229 6.77 9.58 11.48
N GLY A 230 5.62 10.21 11.20
CA GLY A 230 5.01 10.20 9.87
C GLY A 230 5.57 11.26 8.89
N GLY A 231 6.35 12.23 9.39
CA GLY A 231 6.76 13.41 8.61
C GLY A 231 8.12 13.33 7.91
N ARG A 232 8.91 12.25 8.10
CA ARG A 232 10.27 12.15 7.55
C ARG A 232 10.39 11.44 6.21
N SER A 233 9.36 10.71 5.75
CA SER A 233 9.36 10.06 4.43
C SER A 233 8.75 10.92 3.31
N SER A 234 8.18 12.09 3.60
CA SER A 234 7.49 12.91 2.60
C SER A 234 8.41 13.83 1.78
N SER A 235 9.63 14.12 2.23
CA SER A 235 10.52 15.09 1.53
C SER A 235 11.14 14.54 0.24
N LEU A 236 11.33 13.22 0.12
CA LEU A 236 11.86 12.61 -1.10
C LEU A 236 10.79 12.47 -2.20
N PHE A 237 9.52 12.30 -1.83
CA PHE A 237 8.41 12.10 -2.77
C PHE A 237 7.74 13.42 -3.22
N GLY A 238 7.77 14.47 -2.40
CA GLY A 238 7.32 15.81 -2.81
C GLY A 238 8.09 16.35 -4.02
N ASN A 239 9.38 16.01 -4.14
CA ASN A 239 10.20 16.40 -5.27
C ASN A 239 9.86 15.62 -6.56
N ILE A 240 9.44 14.36 -6.46
CA ILE A 240 9.05 13.54 -7.63
C ILE A 240 7.68 14.00 -8.17
N ALA A 241 6.71 14.28 -7.29
CA ALA A 241 5.41 14.80 -7.70
C ALA A 241 5.53 16.19 -8.36
N ASN A 242 6.34 17.10 -7.79
CA ASN A 242 6.61 18.41 -8.40
C ASN A 242 7.40 18.30 -9.71
N SER A 243 8.26 17.29 -9.86
CA SER A 243 8.99 17.05 -11.11
C SER A 243 8.13 16.46 -12.22
N ILE A 244 7.09 15.68 -11.89
CA ILE A 244 6.17 15.06 -12.87
C ILE A 244 5.07 16.05 -13.30
N MET A 245 4.63 16.96 -12.41
CA MET A 245 3.66 18.00 -12.74
C MET A 245 4.28 19.31 -13.28
N GLY A 246 5.59 19.52 -13.13
CA GLY A 246 6.25 20.80 -13.41
C GLY A 246 6.72 21.07 -14.85
N THR A 247 6.50 20.16 -15.81
CA THR A 247 7.08 20.31 -17.17
C THR A 247 6.10 20.74 -18.27
N SER A 248 4.86 21.14 -17.94
CA SER A 248 3.84 21.51 -18.94
C SER A 248 3.42 22.99 -18.94
N GLU A 249 4.33 23.92 -18.59
CA GLU A 249 4.10 25.38 -18.75
C GLU A 249 5.37 26.12 -19.23
N ARG A 250 5.92 25.73 -20.38
CA ARG A 250 6.82 26.61 -21.14
C ARG A 250 6.46 26.62 -22.62
N GLY A 251 5.81 27.71 -23.04
CA GLY A 251 6.14 28.31 -24.34
C GLY A 251 5.04 28.36 -25.40
N VAL A 252 3.94 29.06 -25.14
CA VAL A 252 3.23 29.80 -26.21
C VAL A 252 3.02 31.23 -25.70
N ASN A 253 4.07 32.04 -25.80
CA ASN A 253 3.96 33.48 -25.64
C ASN A 253 4.20 34.11 -27.02
N GLY A 254 3.11 34.25 -27.77
CA GLY A 254 3.07 35.01 -29.01
C GLY A 254 3.15 36.50 -28.68
N GLY A 255 4.35 37.07 -28.81
CA GLY A 255 4.60 38.50 -28.74
C GLY A 255 5.01 39.01 -30.12
N GLY A 256 4.13 39.78 -30.75
CA GLY A 256 4.45 40.56 -31.95
C GLY A 256 5.48 41.65 -31.66
N GLY A 257 6.26 42.00 -32.69
CA GLY A 257 7.21 43.11 -32.64
C GLY A 257 8.08 43.11 -33.89
N GLY A 258 7.71 43.92 -34.88
CA GLY A 258 8.46 44.08 -36.12
C GLY A 258 9.79 44.81 -35.92
N ALA A 259 10.76 44.49 -36.76
CA ALA A 259 11.83 45.42 -37.15
C ALA A 259 12.49 44.95 -38.46
N LYS A 260 12.47 45.86 -39.43
CA LYS A 260 13.31 46.00 -40.63
C LYS A 260 14.52 45.07 -40.73
N LYS A 261 14.68 44.42 -41.88
CA LYS A 261 16.01 44.20 -42.46
C LYS A 261 16.06 44.66 -43.92
N GLU A 262 17.05 45.51 -44.12
CA GLU A 262 17.51 46.14 -45.34
C GLU A 262 17.73 45.17 -46.50
N VAL A 263 17.36 45.72 -47.66
CA VAL A 263 17.85 45.40 -48.99
C VAL A 263 19.37 45.52 -49.03
N VAL A 264 20.07 44.46 -49.42
CA VAL A 264 21.37 44.58 -50.10
C VAL A 264 21.33 43.71 -51.35
N VAL A 265 21.17 44.40 -52.46
CA VAL A 265 21.45 43.96 -53.82
C VAL A 265 22.92 43.60 -53.92
N ARG A 266 23.25 42.43 -54.47
CA ARG A 266 24.58 42.19 -55.04
C ARG A 266 24.44 41.52 -56.39
N GLU A 267 24.70 42.32 -57.41
CA GLU A 267 24.91 41.95 -58.80
C GLU A 267 26.15 41.05 -58.96
N GLY A 268 26.08 40.19 -59.99
CA GLY A 268 27.12 40.10 -61.01
C GLY A 268 28.31 39.18 -60.72
N GLY A 269 28.57 38.24 -61.64
CA GLY A 269 29.83 37.50 -61.66
C GLY A 269 29.87 36.29 -62.58
N GLU A 270 29.60 36.51 -63.86
CA GLU A 270 29.93 35.64 -65.00
C GLU A 270 31.45 35.38 -65.04
N THR A 271 31.88 34.13 -65.31
CA THR A 271 33.16 33.86 -65.99
C THR A 271 33.21 32.43 -66.49
N ASP A 272 33.06 32.30 -67.81
CA ASP A 272 33.54 31.18 -68.63
C ASP A 272 35.07 31.09 -68.56
N VAL A 273 35.60 29.85 -68.43
CA VAL A 273 36.75 29.32 -69.21
C VAL A 273 36.54 27.81 -69.38
#